data_AF-A0A1Q6UL43-F1
#
_entry.id   AF-A0A1Q6UL43-F1
#
_cell.length_a   1.000
_cell.length_b   1.000
_cell.length_c   1.000
_cell.angle_alpha   90.00
_cell.angle_beta   90.00
_cell.angle_gamma   90.00
#
_symmetry.space_group_name_H-M   'P 1'
#
loop_
_entity.id
_entity.type
_entity.pdbx_description
1 polymer ?
#
loop_
_entity_poly.entity_id
_entity_poly.type
_entity_poly.pdbx_seq_one_letter_code
_entity_poly.pdbx_strand_id
1 'polypeptide(L)'
;MNVTMDGEGVQRIFNAKDDATDILGRQSGTYTVKNGRLIMDNSRIAADYRQAKLSMEGGKFGAGHYDSSQTGTAYFKTANFKSGGFAYENFVNHNVFETSTNDKIIITEVFTKTEGSGKISVDFSDASGNAMDLANYNYILADSDETIEIWTEILTASELSGFNLEKRLSDGVYDANADFVAEGIANGIAVFKWVESLGNGYSLQVGFAQVPEPESVAVIFSAVILAIAMRRKMK
;
A
#
# COMPACT_ATOMS: atom_id res chain seq x y z
N MET A 1 -17.47 13.91 10.22
CA MET A 1 -16.24 14.21 10.99
C MET A 1 -15.08 14.21 10.02
N ASN A 2 -14.25 15.25 10.07
CA ASN A 2 -12.98 15.28 9.34
C ASN A 2 -11.85 14.94 10.30
N VAL A 3 -10.89 14.15 9.83
CA VAL A 3 -9.69 13.75 10.57
C VAL A 3 -8.49 14.25 9.79
N THR A 4 -7.50 14.83 10.45
CA THR A 4 -6.27 15.28 9.81
C THR A 4 -5.07 14.80 10.61
N MET A 5 -4.21 14.03 9.97
CA MET A 5 -2.89 13.67 10.47
C MET A 5 -1.88 14.68 9.93
N ASP A 6 -1.47 15.61 10.80
CA ASP A 6 -0.50 16.68 10.50
C ASP A 6 0.76 16.60 11.40
N GLY A 7 0.75 15.69 12.37
CA GLY A 7 1.87 15.46 13.29
C GLY A 7 2.92 14.51 12.71
N GLU A 8 4.09 14.52 13.32
CA GLU A 8 5.10 13.47 13.14
C GLU A 8 4.68 12.17 13.86
N GLY A 9 5.27 11.05 13.46
CA GLY A 9 5.06 9.75 14.12
C GLY A 9 3.85 8.98 13.58
N VAL A 10 3.30 8.07 14.39
CA VAL A 10 2.23 7.14 13.98
C VAL A 10 0.99 7.33 14.84
N GLN A 11 -0.15 7.57 14.19
CA GLN A 11 -1.47 7.57 14.81
C GLN A 11 -2.24 6.32 14.38
N ARG A 12 -2.96 5.71 15.34
CA ARG A 12 -3.84 4.57 15.10
C ARG A 12 -5.27 4.91 15.46
N ILE A 13 -6.23 4.53 14.62
CA ILE A 13 -7.67 4.71 14.85
C ILE A 13 -8.37 3.37 14.56
N PHE A 14 -8.89 2.73 15.59
CA PHE A 14 -9.59 1.46 15.47
C PHE A 14 -11.02 1.58 15.97
N ASN A 15 -11.96 1.07 15.17
CA ASN A 15 -13.35 0.97 15.59
C ASN A 15 -13.59 -0.39 16.25
N ALA A 16 -13.76 -0.38 17.57
CA ALA A 16 -14.10 -1.57 18.34
C ALA A 16 -15.50 -1.46 18.95
N LYS A 17 -16.19 -2.59 18.98
CA LYS A 17 -17.42 -2.84 19.75
C LYS A 17 -17.32 -4.30 20.19
N ASP A 18 -17.33 -4.54 21.50
CA ASP A 18 -16.87 -5.80 22.10
C ASP A 18 -17.43 -7.05 21.41
N ASP A 19 -18.70 -7.04 20.97
CA ASP A 19 -19.35 -8.20 20.34
C ASP A 19 -20.15 -7.87 19.06
N ALA A 20 -19.83 -6.80 18.34
CA ALA A 20 -20.59 -6.47 17.13
C ALA A 20 -19.77 -5.91 15.96
N THR A 21 -20.18 -6.31 14.76
CA THR A 21 -19.62 -5.92 13.46
C THR A 21 -20.51 -4.93 12.70
N ASP A 22 -21.49 -4.34 13.39
CA ASP A 22 -22.58 -3.55 12.84
C ASP A 22 -22.62 -2.13 13.41
N ILE A 23 -21.46 -1.49 13.59
CA ILE A 23 -21.43 -0.11 14.10
C ILE A 23 -22.20 0.78 13.11
N LEU A 24 -23.38 1.25 13.52
CA LEU A 24 -24.28 2.11 12.72
C LEU A 24 -23.83 3.59 12.72
N GLY A 25 -22.63 3.86 13.22
CA GLY A 25 -22.01 5.18 13.20
C GLY A 25 -21.57 5.54 11.79
N ARG A 26 -22.16 6.60 11.23
CA ARG A 26 -21.84 7.05 9.86
C ARG A 26 -20.46 7.71 9.78
N GLN A 27 -19.58 7.14 8.98
CA GLN A 27 -18.29 7.74 8.60
C GLN A 27 -18.45 8.43 7.25
N SER A 28 -18.50 9.76 7.19
CA SER A 28 -18.86 10.51 5.96
C SER A 28 -18.00 11.74 5.65
N GLY A 29 -16.98 12.02 6.46
CA GLY A 29 -16.05 13.13 6.20
C GLY A 29 -14.77 12.67 5.53
N THR A 30 -13.75 13.54 5.57
CA THR A 30 -12.46 13.29 4.95
C THR A 30 -11.40 12.97 5.99
N TYR A 31 -10.59 11.96 5.71
CA TYR A 31 -9.39 11.61 6.42
C TYR A 31 -8.22 12.11 5.59
N THR A 32 -7.53 13.13 6.07
CA THR A 32 -6.40 13.75 5.37
C THR A 32 -5.10 13.37 6.06
N VAL A 33 -4.14 12.86 5.30
CA VAL A 33 -2.80 12.51 5.79
C VAL A 33 -1.78 13.45 5.17
N LYS A 34 -1.42 14.51 5.90
CA LYS A 34 -0.43 15.51 5.48
C LYS A 34 0.99 15.13 5.87
N ASN A 35 1.13 14.50 7.04
CA ASN A 35 2.42 14.11 7.60
C ASN A 35 2.30 12.80 8.41
N GLY A 36 3.43 12.24 8.84
CA GLY A 36 3.48 11.04 9.67
C GLY A 36 2.83 9.81 9.04
N ARG A 37 2.34 8.89 9.87
CA ARG A 37 1.59 7.70 9.46
C ARG A 37 0.22 7.65 10.16
N LEU A 38 -0.84 7.39 9.42
CA LEU A 38 -2.16 7.07 9.95
C LEU A 38 -2.51 5.62 9.62
N ILE A 39 -2.67 4.79 10.66
CA ILE A 39 -3.10 3.39 10.54
C ILE A 39 -4.54 3.27 11.04
N MET A 40 -5.38 2.54 10.30
CA MET A 40 -6.81 2.49 10.61
C MET A 40 -7.44 1.11 10.36
N ASP A 41 -8.45 0.81 11.15
CA ASP A 41 -9.42 -0.25 10.85
C ASP A 41 -10.84 0.20 11.20
N ASN A 42 -11.68 0.20 10.17
CA ASN A 42 -13.11 0.53 10.24
C ASN A 42 -13.99 -0.61 9.69
N SER A 43 -13.44 -1.83 9.61
CA SER A 43 -14.15 -3.02 9.17
C SER A 43 -15.41 -3.34 9.97
N ARG A 44 -15.51 -2.86 11.22
CA ARG A 44 -16.70 -3.04 12.08
C ARG A 44 -17.82 -2.03 11.83
N ILE A 45 -17.61 -1.00 11.01
CA ILE A 45 -18.69 -0.09 10.58
C ILE A 45 -19.53 -0.83 9.54
N ALA A 46 -20.86 -0.76 9.59
CA ALA A 46 -21.69 -1.40 8.56
C ALA A 46 -21.46 -0.75 7.17
N ALA A 47 -21.47 -1.55 6.10
CA ALA A 47 -21.03 -1.13 4.76
C ALA A 47 -21.70 0.17 4.26
N ASP A 48 -23.01 0.30 4.44
CA ASP A 48 -23.78 1.50 4.04
C ASP A 48 -23.31 2.79 4.73
N TYR A 49 -22.62 2.67 5.86
CA TYR A 49 -22.14 3.78 6.68
C TYR A 49 -20.68 4.14 6.44
N ARG A 50 -19.94 3.38 5.61
CA ARG A 50 -18.54 3.61 5.21
C ARG A 50 -18.45 4.59 4.03
N GLN A 51 -18.84 5.84 4.26
CA GLN A 51 -18.99 6.87 3.21
C GLN A 51 -17.83 7.89 3.19
N ALA A 52 -16.73 7.61 3.88
CA ALA A 52 -15.62 8.55 4.08
C ALA A 52 -14.69 8.63 2.86
N LYS A 53 -13.92 9.72 2.80
CA LYS A 53 -12.91 9.95 1.76
C LYS A 53 -11.51 9.95 2.36
N LEU A 54 -10.52 9.40 1.64
CA LEU A 54 -9.11 9.50 1.99
C LEU A 54 -8.42 10.56 1.12
N SER A 55 -7.64 11.47 1.72
CA SER A 55 -6.80 12.46 1.01
C SER A 55 -5.35 12.31 1.44
N MET A 56 -4.47 11.92 0.50
CA MET A 56 -3.04 11.74 0.74
C MET A 56 -2.29 13.01 0.29
N GLU A 57 -1.74 13.76 1.23
CA GLU A 57 -1.17 15.09 1.01
C GLU A 57 0.29 15.22 1.51
N GLY A 58 0.93 14.11 1.85
CA GLY A 58 2.35 14.07 2.17
C GLY A 58 2.77 12.93 3.10
N GLY A 59 1.89 12.51 4.01
CA GLY A 59 2.17 11.39 4.92
C GLY A 59 1.77 10.03 4.36
N LYS A 60 1.81 9.01 5.21
CA LYS A 60 1.49 7.62 4.83
C LYS A 60 0.22 7.11 5.50
N PHE A 61 -0.56 6.33 4.76
CA PHE A 61 -1.80 5.71 5.26
C PHE A 61 -1.69 4.19 5.20
N GLY A 62 -2.14 3.50 6.25
CA GLY A 62 -2.17 2.05 6.28
C GLY A 62 -3.48 1.52 6.88
N ALA A 63 -3.79 0.28 6.54
CA ALA A 63 -4.74 -0.51 7.31
C ALA A 63 -4.00 -1.27 8.41
N GLY A 64 -4.67 -1.58 9.51
CA GLY A 64 -4.10 -2.42 10.57
C GLY A 64 -5.10 -2.64 11.70
N HIS A 65 -5.02 -3.77 12.39
CA HIS A 65 -5.93 -4.11 13.49
C HIS A 65 -5.31 -3.75 14.85
N TYR A 66 -6.15 -3.52 15.87
CA TYR A 66 -5.66 -3.20 17.22
C TYR A 66 -4.94 -4.38 17.89
N ASP A 67 -5.36 -5.59 17.54
CA ASP A 67 -4.68 -6.85 17.83
C ASP A 67 -3.83 -7.23 16.61
N SER A 68 -2.51 -7.15 16.77
CA SER A 68 -1.52 -7.39 15.71
C SER A 68 -1.42 -8.86 15.27
N SER A 69 -2.16 -9.78 15.89
CA SER A 69 -2.33 -11.16 15.40
C SER A 69 -3.45 -11.29 14.36
N GLN A 70 -4.21 -10.23 14.13
CA GLN A 70 -5.34 -10.19 13.20
C GLN A 70 -5.09 -9.19 12.07
N THR A 71 -5.92 -9.32 11.04
CA THR A 71 -5.90 -8.43 9.87
C THR A 71 -6.84 -7.25 10.08
N GLY A 72 -6.39 -6.07 9.71
CA GLY A 72 -7.17 -4.85 9.65
C GLY A 72 -7.66 -4.59 8.23
N THR A 73 -8.80 -3.91 8.11
CA THR A 73 -9.26 -3.44 6.80
C THR A 73 -9.77 -2.01 6.89
N ALA A 74 -9.21 -1.14 6.06
CA ALA A 74 -9.60 0.26 5.98
C ALA A 74 -10.43 0.50 4.71
N TYR A 75 -11.71 0.84 4.90
CA TYR A 75 -12.65 1.15 3.84
C TYR A 75 -12.80 2.65 3.63
N PHE A 76 -12.71 3.09 2.38
CA PHE A 76 -13.08 4.42 1.96
C PHE A 76 -13.95 4.35 0.72
N LYS A 77 -14.85 5.33 0.59
CA LYS A 77 -15.66 5.47 -0.60
C LYS A 77 -14.80 5.91 -1.79
N THR A 78 -14.00 6.95 -1.57
CA THR A 78 -13.06 7.49 -2.57
C THR A 78 -11.72 7.79 -1.93
N ALA A 79 -10.64 7.72 -2.69
CA ALA A 79 -9.33 8.21 -2.26
C ALA A 79 -8.70 9.13 -3.30
N ASN A 80 -7.98 10.16 -2.85
CA ASN A 80 -7.24 11.06 -3.71
C ASN A 80 -5.77 11.14 -3.28
N PHE A 81 -4.86 10.81 -4.19
CA PHE A 81 -3.43 10.93 -3.99
C PHE A 81 -2.87 12.22 -4.58
N LYS A 82 -2.15 13.00 -3.77
CA LYS A 82 -1.34 14.15 -4.20
C LYS A 82 0.15 13.93 -3.91
N SER A 83 0.48 13.36 -2.76
CA SER A 83 1.84 13.06 -2.32
C SER A 83 1.83 12.11 -1.11
N GLY A 84 3.00 11.55 -0.76
CA GLY A 84 3.15 10.59 0.34
C GLY A 84 3.07 9.14 -0.16
N GLY A 85 2.39 8.28 0.59
CA GLY A 85 2.32 6.86 0.24
C GLY A 85 1.46 5.99 1.13
N PHE A 86 1.53 4.69 0.96
CA PHE A 86 0.90 3.72 1.85
C PHE A 86 1.92 3.20 2.87
N ALA A 87 1.44 2.89 4.07
CA ALA A 87 2.18 2.14 5.07
C ALA A 87 1.57 0.74 5.13
N TYR A 88 2.43 -0.26 4.96
CA TYR A 88 2.07 -1.65 4.98
C TYR A 88 2.93 -2.33 6.05
N GLU A 89 2.44 -2.29 7.29
CA GLU A 89 3.19 -2.82 8.43
C GLU A 89 3.19 -4.36 8.34
N ASN A 90 4.37 -4.93 8.12
CA ASN A 90 4.49 -6.38 8.04
C ASN A 90 4.74 -6.95 9.44
N PHE A 91 3.84 -7.80 9.93
CA PHE A 91 3.92 -8.35 11.28
C PHE A 91 4.34 -9.82 11.25
N VAL A 92 5.14 -10.24 12.23
CA VAL A 92 5.61 -11.63 12.36
C VAL A 92 4.45 -12.63 12.28
N ASN A 93 3.33 -12.34 12.93
CA ASN A 93 2.18 -13.25 12.99
C ASN A 93 1.16 -13.04 11.86
N HIS A 94 1.39 -12.05 10.99
CA HIS A 94 0.46 -11.64 9.95
C HIS A 94 1.26 -10.98 8.83
N ASN A 95 1.78 -11.83 7.94
CA ASN A 95 2.61 -11.40 6.82
C ASN A 95 2.24 -12.12 5.51
N VAL A 96 2.59 -11.43 4.42
CA VAL A 96 2.34 -11.85 3.03
C VAL A 96 2.97 -13.18 2.65
N PHE A 97 4.00 -13.62 3.38
CA PHE A 97 4.85 -14.74 3.02
C PHE A 97 4.46 -16.04 3.72
N GLU A 98 4.13 -15.97 5.00
CA GLU A 98 3.93 -17.14 5.85
C GLU A 98 2.44 -17.45 6.05
N THR A 99 1.61 -16.41 6.10
CA THR A 99 0.19 -16.57 6.49
C THR A 99 -0.78 -16.39 5.34
N SER A 100 -0.35 -15.77 4.23
CA SER A 100 -1.21 -15.31 3.13
C SER A 100 -2.38 -14.41 3.58
N THR A 101 -2.34 -13.94 4.83
CA THR A 101 -3.23 -12.93 5.37
C THR A 101 -2.49 -11.60 5.34
N ASN A 102 -3.21 -10.54 4.96
CA ASN A 102 -2.67 -9.19 5.02
C ASN A 102 -3.71 -8.11 5.36
N ASP A 103 -3.21 -6.98 5.88
CA ASP A 103 -3.97 -5.75 6.03
C ASP A 103 -4.36 -5.21 4.64
N LYS A 104 -5.60 -4.71 4.51
CA LYS A 104 -6.14 -4.28 3.21
C LYS A 104 -6.76 -2.89 3.25
N ILE A 105 -6.50 -2.13 2.20
CA ILE A 105 -7.19 -0.86 1.93
C ILE A 105 -8.22 -1.11 0.82
N ILE A 106 -9.47 -0.73 1.05
CA ILE A 106 -10.56 -0.94 0.09
C ILE A 106 -11.18 0.40 -0.26
N ILE A 107 -11.12 0.76 -1.54
CA ILE A 107 -11.73 1.94 -2.13
C ILE A 107 -12.92 1.49 -2.95
N THR A 108 -14.14 1.74 -2.46
CA THR A 108 -15.36 1.15 -3.06
C THR A 108 -15.86 1.88 -4.30
N GLU A 109 -15.29 3.04 -4.61
CA GLU A 109 -15.55 3.78 -5.85
C GLU A 109 -14.20 4.13 -6.48
N VAL A 110 -13.85 5.42 -6.55
CA VAL A 110 -12.72 5.89 -7.34
C VAL A 110 -11.47 6.10 -6.47
N PHE A 111 -10.34 5.56 -6.93
CA PHE A 111 -9.01 5.99 -6.52
C PHE A 111 -8.43 6.93 -7.57
N THR A 112 -8.16 8.17 -7.19
CA THR A 112 -7.62 9.20 -8.06
C THR A 112 -6.17 9.50 -7.74
N LYS A 113 -5.30 9.45 -8.74
CA LYS A 113 -3.93 9.98 -8.71
C LYS A 113 -3.93 11.36 -9.39
N THR A 114 -3.53 12.39 -8.64
CA THR A 114 -3.54 13.77 -9.16
C THR A 114 -2.51 13.94 -10.28
N GLU A 115 -2.84 14.64 -11.37
CA GLU A 115 -1.90 14.94 -12.44
C GLU A 115 -0.65 15.66 -11.90
N GLY A 116 0.53 15.28 -12.39
CA GLY A 116 1.81 15.82 -11.91
C GLY A 116 2.24 15.32 -10.53
N SER A 117 1.44 14.47 -9.86
CA SER A 117 1.90 13.78 -8.65
C SER A 117 2.96 12.72 -9.00
N GLY A 118 3.97 12.60 -8.13
CA GLY A 118 5.04 11.63 -8.29
C GLY A 118 4.58 10.18 -8.08
N LYS A 119 5.54 9.29 -7.86
CA LYS A 119 5.23 7.91 -7.44
C LYS A 119 4.63 7.90 -6.03
N ILE A 120 3.71 6.96 -5.81
CA ILE A 120 3.15 6.63 -4.51
C ILE A 120 4.15 5.68 -3.83
N SER A 121 4.68 6.04 -2.67
CA SER A 121 5.52 5.10 -1.92
C SER A 121 4.66 4.03 -1.24
N VAL A 122 5.18 2.81 -1.13
CA VAL A 122 4.60 1.74 -0.30
C VAL A 122 5.68 1.32 0.68
N ASP A 123 5.48 1.69 1.94
CA ASP A 123 6.45 1.49 3.01
C ASP A 123 6.19 0.16 3.72
N PHE A 124 7.13 -0.77 3.59
CA PHE A 124 7.08 -2.10 4.20
C PHE A 124 7.79 -2.17 5.55
N SER A 125 8.22 -1.03 6.10
CA SER A 125 8.84 -1.02 7.42
C SER A 125 7.88 -1.46 8.52
N ASP A 126 8.42 -2.15 9.52
CA ASP A 126 7.65 -2.53 10.71
C ASP A 126 7.22 -1.31 11.54
N ALA A 127 6.47 -1.55 12.62
CA ALA A 127 5.99 -0.51 13.53
C ALA A 127 7.13 0.26 14.24
N SER A 128 8.34 -0.30 14.29
CA SER A 128 9.55 0.34 14.82
C SER A 128 10.34 1.11 13.75
N GLY A 129 9.92 1.01 12.48
CA GLY A 129 10.60 1.63 11.34
C GLY A 129 11.75 0.81 10.77
N ASN A 130 11.92 -0.46 11.18
CA ASN A 130 12.92 -1.33 10.60
C ASN A 130 12.48 -1.77 9.20
N ALA A 131 13.42 -1.87 8.27
CA ALA A 131 13.14 -2.40 6.94
C ALA A 131 12.77 -3.89 7.00
N MET A 132 11.86 -4.29 6.14
CA MET A 132 11.60 -5.69 5.84
C MET A 132 12.81 -6.31 5.14
N ASP A 133 13.51 -7.20 5.84
CA ASP A 133 14.65 -7.92 5.27
C ASP A 133 14.16 -9.16 4.51
N LEU A 134 14.22 -9.09 3.18
CA LEU A 134 13.81 -10.20 2.31
C LEU A 134 14.78 -11.37 2.32
N ALA A 135 16.01 -11.20 2.83
CA ALA A 135 16.94 -12.34 3.00
C ALA A 135 16.39 -13.41 3.95
N ASN A 136 15.55 -13.01 4.92
CA ASN A 136 14.85 -13.94 5.81
C ASN A 136 13.82 -14.82 5.08
N TYR A 137 13.43 -14.42 3.86
CA TYR A 137 12.42 -15.06 3.02
C TYR A 137 13.01 -15.60 1.72
N ASN A 138 14.34 -15.75 1.62
CA ASN A 138 15.01 -16.13 0.36
C ASN A 138 14.51 -17.46 -0.24
N TYR A 139 13.92 -18.33 0.56
CA TYR A 139 13.37 -19.62 0.12
C TYR A 139 12.04 -19.52 -0.65
N ILE A 140 11.42 -18.32 -0.70
CA ILE A 140 10.15 -18.04 -1.40
C ILE A 140 10.22 -16.81 -2.31
N LEU A 141 11.35 -16.10 -2.35
CA LEU A 141 11.54 -15.01 -3.30
C LEU A 141 11.70 -15.56 -4.71
N ALA A 142 11.16 -14.84 -5.69
CA ALA A 142 11.45 -15.10 -7.08
C ALA A 142 12.89 -14.73 -7.42
N ASP A 143 13.51 -15.44 -8.37
CA ASP A 143 14.86 -15.13 -8.87
C ASP A 143 14.90 -13.79 -9.61
N SER A 144 13.78 -13.40 -10.26
CA SER A 144 13.61 -12.13 -10.96
C SER A 144 12.15 -11.66 -10.90
N ASP A 145 11.88 -10.45 -11.39
CA ASP A 145 10.53 -9.91 -11.51
C ASP A 145 9.64 -10.72 -12.47
N GLU A 146 10.25 -11.37 -13.47
CA GLU A 146 9.56 -12.23 -14.44
C GLU A 146 9.12 -13.58 -13.84
N THR A 147 9.75 -14.04 -12.76
CA THR A 147 9.48 -15.35 -12.13
C THR A 147 8.63 -15.26 -10.86
N ILE A 148 8.04 -14.09 -10.58
CA ILE A 148 7.16 -13.91 -9.43
C ILE A 148 5.86 -14.71 -9.58
N GLU A 149 5.74 -15.76 -8.76
CA GLU A 149 4.52 -16.56 -8.64
C GLU A 149 3.59 -16.07 -7.53
N ILE A 150 4.16 -15.56 -6.43
CA ILE A 150 3.40 -15.11 -5.26
C ILE A 150 3.10 -13.61 -5.38
N TRP A 151 1.81 -13.29 -5.49
CA TRP A 151 1.31 -11.92 -5.56
C TRP A 151 0.31 -11.67 -4.43
N THR A 152 0.53 -10.59 -3.69
CA THR A 152 -0.32 -10.21 -2.55
C THR A 152 -1.10 -8.94 -2.87
N GLU A 153 -2.42 -9.01 -2.77
CA GLU A 153 -3.30 -7.86 -2.90
C GLU A 153 -3.23 -6.96 -1.65
N ILE A 154 -2.80 -5.71 -1.82
CA ILE A 154 -2.66 -4.75 -0.71
C ILE A 154 -3.72 -3.64 -0.74
N LEU A 155 -4.32 -3.40 -1.90
CA LEU A 155 -5.36 -2.38 -2.09
C LEU A 155 -6.33 -2.79 -3.19
N THR A 156 -7.61 -2.48 -3.02
CA THR A 156 -8.60 -2.55 -4.10
C THR A 156 -9.24 -1.20 -4.37
N ALA A 157 -9.60 -0.96 -5.63
CA ALA A 157 -10.34 0.22 -6.06
C ALA A 157 -11.35 -0.18 -7.15
N SER A 158 -12.61 0.22 -7.03
CA SER A 158 -13.60 -0.09 -8.08
C SER A 158 -13.26 0.60 -9.41
N GLU A 159 -12.76 1.83 -9.35
CA GLU A 159 -12.30 2.59 -10.51
C GLU A 159 -10.96 3.27 -10.22
N LEU A 160 -10.12 3.38 -11.25
CA LEU A 160 -8.85 4.10 -11.21
C LEU A 160 -8.93 5.34 -12.10
N SER A 161 -8.39 6.47 -11.63
CA SER A 161 -8.27 7.71 -12.39
C SER A 161 -6.87 8.28 -12.25
N GLY A 162 -6.21 8.58 -13.37
CA GLY A 162 -4.85 9.15 -13.39
C GLY A 162 -3.70 8.15 -13.17
N PHE A 163 -3.99 6.85 -13.14
CA PHE A 163 -2.99 5.77 -13.07
C PHE A 163 -2.52 5.35 -14.47
N ASN A 164 -1.27 4.92 -14.57
CA ASN A 164 -0.69 4.37 -15.77
C ASN A 164 -1.13 2.91 -15.95
N LEU A 165 -1.96 2.67 -16.97
CA LEU A 165 -2.39 1.35 -17.41
C LEU A 165 -1.91 1.04 -18.84
N GLU A 166 -0.83 1.70 -19.29
CA GLU A 166 -0.33 1.61 -20.67
C GLU A 166 0.42 0.30 -20.92
N LYS A 167 1.24 -0.15 -19.96
CA LYS A 167 2.02 -1.39 -20.07
C LYS A 167 1.21 -2.58 -19.56
N ARG A 168 0.53 -3.26 -20.48
CA ARG A 168 -0.20 -4.51 -20.21
C ARG A 168 0.77 -5.70 -20.16
N LEU A 169 0.70 -6.49 -19.09
CA LEU A 169 1.49 -7.71 -18.89
C LEU A 169 0.74 -8.94 -19.42
N SER A 170 -0.58 -8.99 -19.24
CA SER A 170 -1.48 -10.02 -19.77
C SER A 170 -2.94 -9.52 -19.78
N ASP A 171 -3.89 -10.38 -20.11
CA ASP A 171 -5.31 -9.98 -20.09
C ASP A 171 -5.75 -9.53 -18.69
N GLY A 172 -6.24 -8.29 -18.56
CA GLY A 172 -6.60 -7.68 -17.29
C GLY A 172 -5.43 -7.44 -16.32
N VAL A 173 -4.16 -7.50 -16.75
CA VAL A 173 -3.01 -7.28 -15.87
C VAL A 173 -2.09 -6.19 -16.42
N TYR A 174 -1.75 -5.20 -15.58
CA TYR A 174 -1.01 -4.01 -15.96
C TYR A 174 0.18 -3.78 -15.01
N ASP A 175 1.32 -3.40 -15.55
CA ASP A 175 2.49 -2.98 -14.77
C ASP A 175 2.15 -1.70 -14.00
N ALA A 176 2.38 -1.68 -12.69
CA ALA A 176 2.09 -0.54 -11.84
C ALA A 176 3.36 0.14 -11.30
N ASN A 177 4.56 -0.31 -11.71
CA ASN A 177 5.84 0.22 -11.20
C ASN A 177 6.11 1.66 -11.68
N ALA A 178 5.41 2.14 -12.70
CA ALA A 178 5.43 3.55 -13.09
C ALA A 178 4.77 4.46 -12.02
N ASP A 179 3.77 3.95 -11.30
CA ASP A 179 3.01 4.68 -10.29
C ASP A 179 3.46 4.42 -8.86
N PHE A 180 4.02 3.25 -8.59
CA PHE A 180 4.38 2.81 -7.24
C PHE A 180 5.88 2.59 -7.08
N VAL A 181 6.37 2.79 -5.86
CA VAL A 181 7.74 2.47 -5.46
C VAL A 181 7.75 1.93 -4.04
N ALA A 182 8.51 0.87 -3.79
CA ALA A 182 8.65 0.35 -2.45
C ALA A 182 9.69 1.13 -1.63
N GLU A 183 9.42 1.27 -0.35
CA GLU A 183 10.32 1.78 0.68
C GLU A 183 10.35 0.78 1.84
N GLY A 184 11.38 0.88 2.70
CA GLY A 184 11.44 0.02 3.88
C GLY A 184 11.67 -1.46 3.56
N ILE A 185 12.35 -1.77 2.46
CA ILE A 185 12.77 -3.13 2.06
C ILE A 185 14.31 -3.21 2.06
N ALA A 186 14.87 -4.34 2.48
CA ALA A 186 16.27 -4.70 2.35
C ALA A 186 16.44 -6.05 1.63
N ASN A 187 17.59 -6.23 0.96
CA ASN A 187 18.02 -7.49 0.33
C ASN A 187 17.05 -8.10 -0.71
N GLY A 188 16.28 -7.27 -1.41
CA GLY A 188 15.43 -7.68 -2.52
C GLY A 188 14.68 -6.48 -3.12
N ILE A 189 13.75 -6.78 -4.01
CA ILE A 189 12.88 -5.79 -4.65
C ILE A 189 11.41 -6.16 -4.48
N ALA A 190 10.56 -5.15 -4.62
CA ALA A 190 9.12 -5.32 -4.75
C ALA A 190 8.66 -4.81 -6.12
N VAL A 191 7.75 -5.55 -6.72
CA VAL A 191 7.19 -5.30 -8.05
C VAL A 191 5.69 -5.14 -7.90
N PHE A 192 5.12 -4.14 -8.55
CA PHE A 192 3.70 -3.82 -8.46
C PHE A 192 2.98 -4.07 -9.78
N LYS A 193 1.76 -4.60 -9.68
CA LYS A 193 0.84 -4.72 -10.81
C LYS A 193 -0.59 -4.40 -10.40
N TRP A 194 -1.36 -3.90 -11.35
CA TRP A 194 -2.81 -3.88 -11.26
C TRP A 194 -3.38 -5.13 -11.91
N VAL A 195 -4.33 -5.77 -11.23
CA VAL A 195 -5.14 -6.85 -11.79
C VAL A 195 -6.59 -6.37 -11.82
N GLU A 196 -7.14 -6.23 -13.02
CA GLU A 196 -8.54 -5.95 -13.27
C GLU A 196 -9.35 -7.24 -13.10
N SER A 197 -10.42 -7.17 -12.30
CA SER A 197 -11.39 -8.24 -12.15
C SER A 197 -12.71 -7.80 -12.77
N LEU A 198 -13.24 -8.61 -13.69
CA LEU A 198 -14.52 -8.35 -14.36
C LEU A 198 -15.63 -8.12 -13.33
N GLY A 199 -16.11 -6.87 -13.25
CA GLY A 199 -17.18 -6.46 -12.34
C GLY A 199 -16.75 -6.12 -10.91
N ASN A 200 -15.46 -6.25 -10.56
CA ASN A 200 -14.95 -5.98 -9.21
C ASN A 200 -13.83 -4.93 -9.15
N GLY A 201 -13.55 -4.23 -10.26
CA GLY A 201 -12.55 -3.16 -10.32
C GLY A 201 -11.12 -3.67 -10.39
N TYR A 202 -10.21 -2.98 -9.70
CA TYR A 202 -8.77 -3.19 -9.76
C TYR A 202 -8.19 -3.60 -8.40
N SER A 203 -7.29 -4.58 -8.43
CA SER A 203 -6.51 -5.10 -7.31
C SER A 203 -5.04 -4.68 -7.49
N LEU A 204 -4.51 -3.87 -6.57
CA LEU A 204 -3.08 -3.57 -6.52
C LEU A 204 -2.41 -4.74 -5.83
N GLN A 205 -1.52 -5.40 -6.57
CA GLN A 205 -0.76 -6.53 -6.06
C GLN A 205 0.72 -6.20 -6.02
N VAL A 206 1.39 -6.71 -4.98
CA VAL A 206 2.84 -6.68 -4.83
C VAL A 206 3.39 -8.09 -4.86
N GLY A 207 4.50 -8.26 -5.56
CA GLY A 207 5.32 -9.47 -5.51
C GLY A 207 6.76 -9.10 -5.18
N PHE A 208 7.54 -10.08 -4.74
CA PHE A 208 8.91 -9.86 -4.28
C PHE A 208 9.89 -10.77 -5.01
N ALA A 209 11.05 -10.22 -5.33
CA ALA A 209 12.13 -10.93 -6.00
C ALA A 209 13.49 -10.57 -5.40
N GLN A 210 14.49 -11.40 -5.71
CA GLN A 210 15.89 -11.10 -5.41
C GLN A 210 16.33 -9.81 -6.12
N VAL A 211 17.41 -9.20 -5.59
CA VAL A 211 17.99 -8.04 -6.25
C VAL A 211 18.51 -8.47 -7.63
N PRO A 212 18.05 -7.84 -8.72
CA PRO A 212 18.54 -8.16 -10.06
C PRO A 212 20.04 -7.94 -10.16
N GLU A 213 20.71 -8.75 -10.97
CA GLU A 213 22.11 -8.52 -11.33
C GLU A 213 22.32 -7.09 -11.87
N PRO A 214 23.51 -6.47 -11.66
CA PRO A 214 23.74 -5.04 -11.89
C PRO A 214 23.34 -4.50 -13.27
N GLU A 215 23.39 -5.34 -14.30
CA GLU A 215 22.98 -5.02 -15.67
C GLU A 215 21.47 -4.82 -15.87
N SER A 216 20.63 -5.43 -15.02
CA SER A 216 19.16 -5.35 -15.09
C SER A 216 18.57 -4.21 -14.24
N VAL A 217 19.36 -3.68 -13.30
CA VAL A 217 18.97 -2.60 -12.36
C VAL A 217 18.56 -1.31 -13.08
N ALA A 218 19.17 -1.01 -14.24
CA ALA A 218 18.90 0.21 -15.00
C ALA A 218 17.46 0.31 -15.54
N VAL A 219 16.78 -0.83 -15.74
CA VAL A 219 15.43 -0.90 -16.30
C VAL A 219 14.36 -0.71 -15.22
N ILE A 220 14.58 -1.25 -14.02
CA ILE A 220 13.63 -1.23 -12.89
C ILE A 220 13.72 0.09 -12.11
N PHE A 221 14.92 0.67 -11.99
CA PHE A 221 15.18 1.84 -11.16
C PHE A 221 15.36 3.14 -11.93
N SER A 222 14.48 3.43 -12.89
CA SER A 222 14.57 4.61 -13.77
C SER A 222 14.50 6.00 -13.10
N ALA A 223 14.57 6.12 -11.76
CA ALA A 223 14.80 7.42 -11.11
C ALA A 223 15.31 7.40 -9.65
N VAL A 224 15.15 6.31 -8.87
CA VAL A 224 15.28 6.40 -7.40
C VAL A 224 16.67 6.05 -6.86
N ILE A 225 17.39 5.09 -7.47
CA ILE A 225 18.74 4.73 -6.98
C ILE A 225 19.73 5.88 -7.12
N LEU A 226 19.60 6.72 -8.15
CA LEU A 226 20.50 7.85 -8.36
C LEU A 226 20.35 8.93 -7.25
N ALA A 227 19.14 9.13 -6.72
CA ALA A 227 18.89 10.12 -5.67
C ALA A 227 19.54 9.74 -4.32
N ILE A 228 19.53 8.45 -3.97
CA ILE A 228 20.19 7.94 -2.74
C ILE A 228 21.72 7.98 -2.91
N ALA A 229 22.24 7.63 -4.10
CA ALA A 229 23.66 7.68 -4.39
C ALA A 229 24.21 9.12 -4.39
N MET A 230 23.46 10.11 -4.90
CA MET A 230 23.86 11.52 -4.86
C MET A 230 23.83 12.11 -3.44
N ARG A 231 22.86 11.74 -2.59
CA ARG A 231 22.85 12.18 -1.17
C ARG A 231 24.04 11.67 -0.37
N ARG A 232 24.60 10.51 -0.71
CA ARG A 232 25.82 9.97 -0.07
C ARG A 232 27.11 10.64 -0.53
N LYS A 233 27.13 11.27 -1.71
CA LYS A 233 28.29 12.04 -2.20
C LYS A 233 28.29 13.51 -1.74
N MET A 234 27.22 13.97 -1.11
CA MET A 234 27.07 15.35 -0.61
C MET A 234 27.20 15.44 0.93
N LYS A 235 27.75 14.40 1.58
CA LYS A 235 28.19 14.46 2.98
C LYS A 235 29.69 14.26 3.06
#